data_AF-A0A933WCX7-F1
#
_entry.id   AF-A0A933WCX7-F1
#
_cell.length_a   1.000
_cell.length_b   1.000
_cell.length_c   1.000
_cell.angle_alpha   90.00
_cell.angle_beta   90.00
_cell.angle_gamma   90.00
#
_symmetry.space_group_name_H-M   'P 1'
#
loop_
_entity.id
_entity.type
_entity.pdbx_description
1 polymer ?
#
loop_
_entity_poly.entity_id
_entity_poly.type
_entity_poly.pdbx_seq_one_letter_code
_entity_poly.pdbx_strand_id
1 'polypeptide(L)' 'TRAVRISYISKYLERIADHATNIAEMVVYLVEGKIIRHMGD' A
#
# COMPACT_ATOMS: atom_id res chain seq x y z
N THR A 1 -4.52 -27.02 4.64
CA THR A 1 -5.04 -26.39 3.40
C THR A 1 -5.85 -25.12 3.61
N ARG A 2 -6.78 -25.03 4.57
CA ARG A 2 -7.56 -23.79 4.84
C ARG A 2 -6.69 -22.61 5.32
N ALA A 3 -5.81 -22.85 6.28
CA ALA A 3 -4.89 -21.82 6.81
C ALA A 3 -3.98 -21.24 5.71
N VAL A 4 -3.48 -22.09 4.81
CA VAL A 4 -2.65 -21.68 3.67
C VAL A 4 -3.42 -20.75 2.72
N ARG A 5 -4.69 -21.06 2.42
CA ARG A 5 -5.52 -20.18 1.57
C ARG A 5 -5.76 -18.81 2.20
N ILE A 6 -6.05 -18.78 3.51
CA ILE A 6 -6.23 -17.52 4.24
C ILE A 6 -4.93 -16.71 4.23
N SER A 7 -3.78 -17.37 4.42
CA SER A 7 -2.47 -16.71 4.35
C SER A 7 -2.20 -16.08 2.98
N TYR A 8 -2.56 -16.75 1.88
CA TYR A 8 -2.46 -16.15 0.55
C TYR A 8 -3.38 -14.94 0.37
N ILE A 9 -4.61 -14.99 0.87
CA ILE A 9 -5.53 -13.85 0.83
C ILE A 9 -4.92 -12.64 1.56
N SER A 10 -4.38 -12.85 2.77
CA SER A 10 -3.70 -11.78 3.52
C SER A 10 -2.54 -11.17 2.73
N LYS A 11 -1.70 -12.00 2.08
CA LYS A 11 -0.59 -11.52 1.24
C LYS A 11 -1.05 -10.71 0.03
N TYR A 12 -2.15 -11.11 -0.61
CA TYR A 12 -2.70 -10.34 -1.72
C TYR A 12 -3.27 -9.00 -1.24
N LEU A 13 -3.94 -8.97 -0.09
CA LEU A 13 -4.43 -7.72 0.50
C LEU A 13 -3.29 -6.77 0.86
N GLU A 14 -2.20 -7.27 1.42
CA GLU A 14 -1.00 -6.48 1.72
C GLU A 14 -0.43 -5.81 0.46
N ARG A 15 -0.32 -6.56 -0.65
CA ARG A 15 0.15 -6.01 -1.94
C ARG A 15 -0.81 -4.96 -2.52
N ILE A 16 -2.12 -5.17 -2.39
CA ILE A 16 -3.12 -4.20 -2.82
C ILE A 16 -3.00 -2.92 -1.98
N ALA A 17 -2.82 -3.06 -0.66
CA ALA A 17 -2.64 -1.94 0.24
C ALA A 17 -1.36 -1.13 -0.10
N ASP A 18 -0.24 -1.81 -0.35
CA ASP A 18 1.00 -1.16 -0.76
C ASP A 18 0.84 -0.35 -2.07
N HIS A 19 0.17 -0.93 -3.08
CA HIS A 19 -0.11 -0.19 -4.31
C HIS A 19 -1.07 0.99 -4.09
N ALA A 20 -2.09 0.84 -3.24
CA ALA A 20 -3.01 1.91 -2.91
C ALA A 20 -2.29 3.09 -2.21
N THR A 21 -1.41 2.79 -1.24
CA THR A 21 -0.58 3.79 -0.56
C THR A 21 0.33 4.51 -1.55
N ASN A 22 1.05 3.76 -2.42
CA ASN A 22 1.91 4.35 -3.43
C ASN A 22 1.15 5.30 -4.38
N ILE A 23 -0.08 4.96 -4.77
CA ILE A 23 -0.92 5.83 -5.60
C ILE A 23 -1.34 7.08 -4.83
N ALA A 24 -1.78 6.92 -3.57
CA ALA A 24 -2.19 8.03 -2.73
C ALA A 24 -1.04 9.03 -2.51
N GLU A 25 0.18 8.54 -2.25
CA GLU A 25 1.39 9.36 -2.15
C GLU A 25 1.66 10.16 -3.42
N MET A 26 1.53 9.53 -4.60
CA MET A 26 1.70 10.23 -5.88
C MET A 26 0.64 11.32 -6.09
N VAL A 27 -0.61 11.09 -5.66
CA VAL A 27 -1.68 12.09 -5.73
C VAL A 27 -1.37 13.27 -4.81
N VAL A 28 -0.93 13.02 -3.58
CA VAL A 28 -0.53 14.09 -2.65
C VAL A 28 0.64 14.90 -3.23
N TYR A 29 1.63 14.23 -3.81
CA TYR A 29 2.73 14.92 -4.49
C TYR A 29 2.23 15.79 -5.65
N LEU A 30 1.30 15.30 -6.47
CA LEU A 30 0.76 16.03 -7.60
C LEU A 30 -0.04 17.27 -7.17
N VAL A 31 -0.82 17.18 -6.09
CA VAL A 31 -1.72 18.26 -5.63
C VAL A 31 -1.00 19.27 -4.75
N GLU A 32 -0.18 18.81 -3.81
CA GLU A 32 0.43 19.67 -2.79
C GLU A 32 1.92 19.96 -3.06
N GLY A 33 2.56 19.25 -3.99
CA GLY A 33 4.01 19.33 -4.21
C GLY A 33 4.85 18.72 -3.09
N LYS A 34 4.23 18.01 -2.14
CA LYS A 34 4.89 17.43 -0.97
C LYS A 34 5.22 15.97 -1.19
N ILE A 35 6.44 15.57 -0.83
CA ILE A 35 6.88 14.18 -0.82
C ILE A 35 6.61 13.63 0.58
N ILE A 36 5.59 12.77 0.71
CA ILE A 36 5.18 12.18 2.00
C ILE A 36 5.58 10.72 2.18
N ARG A 37 6.25 10.14 1.18
CA ARG A 37 6.74 8.76 1.23
C ARG A 37 7.77 8.60 2.35
N HIS A 38 7.73 7.50 3.10
CA HIS A 38 8.66 7.16 4.19
C HIS A 38 8.69 8.13 5.38
N MET A 39 7.65 8.95 5.59
CA MET A 39 7.62 9.91 6.71
C MET A 39 7.56 9.26 8.11
N GLY A 40 7.30 7.96 8.20
CA GLY A 40 7.19 7.20 9.46
C GLY A 40 8.02 5.91 9.51
N ASP A 41 8.96 5.75 8.57
CA ASP A 41 10.02 4.73 8.66
C ASP A 41 11.17 5.22 9.55
#